data_AF-A0A0A2V0T1-F1
#
_entry.id   AF-A0A0A2V0T1-F1
#
_cell.length_a   1.000
_cell.length_b   1.000
_cell.length_c   1.000
_cell.angle_alpha   90.00
_cell.angle_beta   90.00
_cell.angle_gamma   90.00
#
_symmetry.space_group_name_H-M   'P 1'
#
loop_
_entity.id
_entity.type
_entity.pdbx_description
1 polymer ?
#
loop_
_entity_poly.entity_id
_entity_poly.type
_entity_poly.pdbx_seq_one_letter_code
_entity_poly.pdbx_strand_id
1 'polypeptide(L)'
;MRLFTQEDIKADNGHYEIYLTINKQQLLKHIDDEMTAFIKKQAIDHIQAKYDHVPIRVVRIMIGSMLYFSFAVNQKKQLSPLT
;
A
#
# COMPACT_ATOMS: atom_id res chain seq x y z
N MET A 1 -9.63 -12.23 5.09
CA MET A 1 -10.46 -11.28 4.32
C MET A 1 -9.53 -10.56 3.35
N ARG A 2 -9.79 -10.61 2.04
CA ARG A 2 -8.91 -9.96 1.03
C ARG A 2 -9.36 -8.51 0.86
N LEU A 3 -8.56 -7.57 1.36
CA LEU A 3 -8.84 -6.13 1.32
C LEU A 3 -8.63 -5.55 -0.09
N PHE A 4 -7.55 -5.97 -0.77
CA PHE A 4 -7.20 -5.47 -2.10
C PHE A 4 -7.80 -6.35 -3.19
N THR A 5 -8.67 -5.75 -4.00
CA THR A 5 -9.39 -6.41 -5.10
C THR A 5 -8.59 -6.44 -6.40
N GLN A 6 -7.71 -5.46 -6.60
CA GLN A 6 -6.84 -5.37 -7.77
C GLN A 6 -5.48 -4.76 -7.38
N GLU A 7 -4.43 -5.21 -8.04
CA GLU A 7 -3.06 -4.73 -7.89
C GLU A 7 -2.44 -4.49 -9.28
N ASP A 8 -1.73 -3.39 -9.46
CA ASP A 8 -0.98 -3.07 -10.68
C ASP A 8 0.36 -2.40 -10.30
N ILE A 9 1.45 -2.78 -10.97
CA ILE A 9 2.80 -2.24 -10.70
C ILE A 9 3.25 -1.48 -11.93
N LYS A 10 3.65 -0.22 -11.72
CA LYS A 10 4.17 0.64 -12.78
C LYS A 10 5.58 1.09 -12.44
N ALA A 11 6.44 1.04 -13.46
CA ALA A 11 7.71 1.73 -13.42
C ALA A 11 7.51 3.18 -13.84
N ASP A 12 7.90 4.12 -12.98
CA ASP A 12 7.95 5.55 -13.27
C ASP A 12 9.33 6.10 -12.92
N ASN A 13 10.03 6.68 -13.90
CA ASN A 13 11.34 7.33 -13.73
C ASN A 13 12.39 6.52 -12.92
N GLY A 14 12.44 5.20 -13.13
CA GLY A 14 13.39 4.32 -12.43
C GLY A 14 12.96 3.93 -11.01
N HIS A 15 11.69 4.17 -10.65
CA HIS A 15 11.07 3.77 -9.40
C HIS A 15 9.83 2.92 -9.68
N TYR A 16 9.50 2.01 -8.76
CA TYR A 16 8.28 1.22 -8.86
C TYR A 16 7.21 1.81 -7.96
N GLU A 17 6.04 2.03 -8.53
CA GLU A 17 4.82 2.35 -7.81
C GLU A 17 3.86 1.16 -7.88
N ILE A 18 3.13 0.90 -6.79
CA ILE A 18 2.05 -0.08 -6.79
C ILE A 18 0.71 0.60 -6.54
N TYR A 19 -0.27 0.23 -7.34
CA TYR A 19 -1.65 0.67 -7.27
C TYR A 19 -2.47 -0.46 -6.67
N LEU A 20 -3.02 -0.26 -5.48
CA LEU A 20 -3.85 -1.22 -4.79
C LEU A 20 -5.28 -0.71 -4.73
N THR A 21 -6.21 -1.44 -5.34
CA THR A 21 -7.63 -1.06 -5.35
C THR A 21 -8.37 -1.77 -4.23
N ILE A 22 -9.21 -1.02 -3.51
CA ILE A 22 -10.10 -1.53 -2.47
C ILE A 22 -11.56 -1.27 -2.83
N ASN A 23 -12.45 -2.15 -2.37
CA ASN A 23 -13.89 -1.99 -2.59
C ASN A 23 -14.47 -0.98 -1.58
N LYS A 24 -15.20 0.03 -2.06
CA LYS A 24 -15.89 1.05 -1.24
C LYS A 24 -16.77 0.45 -0.16
N GLN A 25 -17.44 -0.69 -0.41
CA GLN A 25 -18.30 -1.34 0.58
C GLN A 25 -17.53 -1.85 1.81
N GLN A 26 -16.23 -2.15 1.66
CA GLN A 26 -15.38 -2.55 2.78
C GLN A 26 -14.96 -1.33 3.64
N LEU A 27 -15.01 -0.12 3.07
CA LEU A 27 -14.69 1.13 3.77
C LEU A 27 -15.87 1.70 4.57
N LEU A 28 -17.11 1.37 4.22
CA LEU A 28 -18.31 1.95 4.85
C LEU A 28 -18.52 1.55 6.32
N LYS A 29 -17.69 0.65 6.87
CA LYS A 29 -17.84 0.16 8.25
C LYS A 29 -17.04 0.93 9.29
N HIS A 30 -15.97 1.64 8.91
CA HIS A 30 -15.25 2.52 9.84
C HIS A 30 -14.98 3.87 9.17
N ILE A 31 -15.21 4.95 9.91
CA ILE A 31 -14.96 6.32 9.46
C ILE A 31 -13.71 6.74 10.23
N ASP A 32 -12.79 7.46 9.56
CA ASP A 32 -11.59 8.14 10.12
C ASP A 32 -10.20 7.48 9.96
N ASP A 33 -9.20 8.23 10.43
CA ASP A 33 -7.75 8.01 10.36
C ASP A 33 -7.29 6.60 10.78
N GLU A 34 -8.04 5.94 11.67
CA GLU A 34 -7.79 4.55 12.05
C GLU A 34 -7.87 3.60 10.85
N MET A 35 -8.81 3.86 9.93
CA MET A 35 -8.95 3.09 8.70
C MET A 35 -7.76 3.32 7.77
N THR A 36 -7.29 4.56 7.62
CA THR A 36 -6.12 4.88 6.80
C THR A 36 -4.87 4.18 7.34
N ALA A 37 -4.67 4.19 8.65
CA ALA A 37 -3.57 3.47 9.31
C ALA A 37 -3.66 1.95 9.11
N PHE A 38 -4.87 1.38 9.25
CA PHE A 38 -5.11 -0.04 9.00
C PHE A 38 -4.82 -0.44 7.56
N ILE A 39 -5.35 0.30 6.57
CA ILE A 39 -5.12 0.04 5.14
C ILE A 39 -3.63 0.13 4.81
N LYS A 40 -2.95 1.16 5.33
CA LYS A 40 -1.50 1.35 5.14
C LYS A 40 -0.71 0.14 5.64
N LYS A 41 -1.03 -0.36 6.84
CA LYS A 41 -0.39 -1.56 7.40
C LYS A 41 -0.64 -2.78 6.51
N GLN A 42 -1.89 -3.05 6.17
CA GLN A 42 -2.26 -4.18 5.30
C GLN A 42 -1.57 -4.11 3.93
N ALA A 43 -1.43 -2.91 3.37
CA ALA A 43 -0.75 -2.71 2.09
C ALA A 43 0.75 -3.04 2.20
N ILE A 44 1.42 -2.62 3.28
CA ILE A 44 2.83 -2.96 3.53
C ILE A 44 2.99 -4.48 3.69
N ASP A 45 2.18 -5.12 4.52
CA ASP A 45 2.24 -6.57 4.75
C ASP A 45 2.02 -7.35 3.44
N HIS A 46 1.04 -6.90 2.64
CA HIS A 46 0.73 -7.49 1.33
C HIS A 46 1.87 -7.33 0.32
N ILE A 47 2.51 -6.15 0.29
CA ILE A 47 3.65 -5.88 -0.57
C ILE A 47 4.86 -6.72 -0.14
N GLN A 48 5.16 -6.80 1.15
CA GLN A 48 6.26 -7.61 1.66
C GLN A 48 6.05 -9.10 1.40
N ALA A 49 4.82 -9.60 1.47
CA ALA A 49 4.54 -11.01 1.23
C ALA A 49 4.68 -11.44 -0.25
N LYS A 50 4.48 -10.52 -1.21
CA LYS A 50 4.42 -10.85 -2.65
C LYS A 50 5.52 -10.22 -3.51
N TYR A 51 6.00 -9.06 -3.10
CA TYR A 51 6.83 -8.16 -3.92
C TYR A 51 8.04 -7.65 -3.13
N ASP A 52 8.54 -8.43 -2.18
CA ASP A 52 9.75 -8.11 -1.40
C ASP A 52 10.99 -7.79 -2.26
N HIS A 53 11.10 -8.45 -3.42
CA HIS A 53 12.15 -8.30 -4.40
C HIS A 53 11.95 -7.09 -5.33
N VAL A 54 10.77 -6.48 -5.35
CA VAL A 54 10.49 -5.30 -6.19
C VAL A 54 10.76 -4.05 -5.36
N PRO A 55 11.59 -3.10 -5.85
CA PRO A 55 11.90 -1.88 -5.11
C PRO A 55 10.76 -0.84 -5.19
N ILE A 56 9.57 -1.23 -4.71
CA ILE A 56 8.38 -0.37 -4.61
C ILE A 56 8.70 0.78 -3.66
N ARG A 57 8.55 2.02 -4.15
CA ARG A 57 8.78 3.26 -3.40
C ARG A 57 7.49 3.97 -3.01
N VAL A 58 6.44 3.82 -3.81
CA VAL A 58 5.16 4.49 -3.58
C VAL A 58 4.04 3.47 -3.66
N VAL A 59 3.13 3.55 -2.70
CA VAL A 59 1.87 2.81 -2.69
C VAL A 59 0.75 3.80 -2.91
N ARG A 60 -0.12 3.51 -3.86
CA ARG A 60 -1.32 4.29 -4.18
C ARG A 60 -2.55 3.43 -3.90
N ILE A 61 -3.40 3.88 -2.98
CA ILE A 61 -4.65 3.22 -2.64
C ILE A 61 -5.76 3.81 -3.48
N MET A 62 -6.46 2.97 -4.22
CA MET A 62 -7.52 3.34 -5.15
C MET A 62 -8.87 2.85 -4.66
N ILE A 63 -9.94 3.62 -4.87
CA ILE A 63 -11.33 3.17 -4.72
C ILE A 63 -11.98 3.27 -6.10
N GLY A 64 -12.21 2.11 -6.73
CA GLY A 64 -12.52 2.10 -8.16
C GLY A 64 -11.38 2.73 -8.95
N SER A 65 -11.67 3.77 -9.75
CA SER A 65 -10.68 4.54 -10.51
C SER A 65 -10.10 5.76 -9.78
N MET A 66 -10.61 6.08 -8.58
CA MET A 66 -10.23 7.29 -7.85
C MET A 66 -9.07 7.00 -6.88
N LEU A 67 -8.05 7.86 -6.87
CA LEU A 67 -7.00 7.83 -5.85
C LEU A 67 -7.61 8.24 -4.50
N TYR A 68 -7.54 7.35 -3.52
CA TYR A 68 -7.97 7.63 -2.16
C TYR A 68 -6.86 8.31 -1.37
N PHE A 69 -5.69 7.65 -1.26
CA PHE A 69 -4.47 8.26 -0.73
C PHE A 69 -3.24 7.53 -1.24
N SER A 70 -2.06 8.13 -1.04
CA SER A 70 -0.78 7.52 -1.36
C SER A 70 0.22 7.71 -0.24
N PHE A 71 1.20 6.82 -0.14
CA PHE A 71 2.31 6.98 0.80
C PHE A 71 3.59 6.38 0.24
N ALA A 72 4.72 6.98 0.62
CA ALA A 72 6.03 6.41 0.35
C ALA A 72 6.29 5.21 1.29
N VAL A 73 6.86 4.16 0.74
CA VAL A 73 7.40 3.02 1.49
C VAL A 73 8.91 3.17 1.55
N ASN A 74 9.43 3.16 2.76
CA ASN A 74 10.86 3.24 2.98
C ASN A 74 11.38 1.80 3.15
N GLN A 75 11.95 1.22 2.10
CA GLN A 75 12.49 -0.14 2.14
C GLN A 75 13.72 -0.29 3.05
N LYS A 76 14.25 0.83 3.60
CA LYS A 76 15.38 0.86 4.54
C LYS A 76 15.02 0.68 6.02
N LYS A 77 13.94 -0.03 6.36
CA LYS A 77 13.67 -0.42 7.77
C LYS A 77 14.19 -1.83 8.09
N GLN A 78 15.49 -2.03 7.90
CA GLN A 78 16.26 -2.71 8.94
C GLN A 78 16.99 -1.61 9.70
N LEU A 79 16.37 -1.13 10.77
CA LEU A 79 17.10 -0.39 11.80
C LEU A 79 18.06 -1.42 12.41
N SER A 80 19.33 -1.34 12.06
CA SER A 80 20.39 -1.96 12.85
C SER A 80 20.23 -1.50 14.30
N PRO A 81 20.35 -2.39 15.30
CA PRO A 81 20.32 -1.96 16.68
C PRO A 81 21.41 -0.91 16.88
N LEU A 82 21.05 0.21 17.51
CA LEU A 82 22.05 1.14 18.04
C LEU A 82 22.79 0.37 19.14
N THR A 83 24.00 -0.06 18.83
CA THR A 83 24.96 -0.63 19.79
C THR A 83 25.35 0.42 20.82
#